data_AF-A0A940X694-F1
#
_entry.id   AF-A0A940X694-F1
#
_cell.length_a   1.000
_cell.length_b   1.000
_cell.length_c   1.000
_cell.angle_alpha   90.00
_cell.angle_beta   90.00
_cell.angle_gamma   90.00
#
_symmetry.space_group_name_H-M   'P 1'
#
loop_
_entity.id
_entity.type
_entity.pdbx_description
1 polymer ?
#
loop_
_entity_poly.entity_id
_entity_poly.type
_entity_poly.pdbx_seq_one_letter_code
_entity_poly.pdbx_strand_id
1 'polypeptide(L)' 'MDKNKQKKDYASYNPAIIQKLKDKYGLTTQFIGQSLRGERTSETSGKICQDYKLMEKEIKNAIKNL' A
#
# COMPACT_ATOMS: atom_id res chain seq x y z
N MET A 1 -21.79 19.22 14.04
CA MET A 1 -21.03 18.64 12.91
C MET A 1 -20.73 17.19 13.24
N ASP A 2 -21.57 16.29 12.76
CA ASP A 2 -21.36 14.84 12.81
C ASP A 2 -20.07 14.49 12.07
N LYS A 3 -18.97 14.34 12.82
CA LYS A 3 -17.78 13.67 12.32
C LYS A 3 -18.02 12.18 12.41
N ASN A 4 -19.01 11.66 11.68
CA ASN A 4 -19.05 10.24 11.35
C ASN A 4 -17.94 9.99 10.33
N LYS A 5 -16.69 10.09 10.81
CA LYS A 5 -15.52 9.60 10.09
C LYS A 5 -15.70 8.10 10.10
N GLN A 6 -16.42 7.57 9.12
CA GLN A 6 -16.25 6.20 8.68
C GLN A 6 -14.74 6.03 8.57
N LYS A 7 -14.14 5.36 9.56
CA LYS A 7 -12.73 5.00 9.51
C LYS A 7 -12.68 4.05 8.32
N LYS A 8 -12.35 4.57 7.12
CA LYS A 8 -12.10 3.74 5.94
C LYS A 8 -11.27 2.60 6.44
N ASP A 9 -11.83 1.40 6.39
CA ASP A 9 -11.29 0.26 7.13
C ASP A 9 -9.79 0.22 6.90
N TYR A 10 -9.01 0.16 7.97
CA TYR A 10 -7.56 -0.03 7.94
C TYR A 10 -7.17 -1.36 7.24
N ALA A 11 -8.13 -2.05 6.61
CA ALA A 11 -8.09 -3.34 5.98
C ALA A 11 -7.65 -3.37 4.50
N SER A 12 -7.45 -2.22 3.82
CA SER A 12 -7.36 -2.26 2.35
C SER A 12 -6.00 -2.60 1.74
N TYR A 13 -4.93 -2.79 2.52
CA TYR A 13 -3.60 -3.09 1.98
C TYR A 13 -3.02 -4.39 2.50
N ASN A 14 -2.50 -5.21 1.59
CA ASN A 14 -1.96 -6.52 1.92
C ASN A 14 -0.70 -6.38 2.81
N PRO A 15 -0.70 -6.91 4.05
CA PRO A 15 0.40 -6.74 4.99
C PRO A 15 1.72 -7.36 4.51
N ALA A 16 1.65 -8.45 3.71
CA ALA A 16 2.84 -9.06 3.13
C ALA A 16 3.51 -8.16 2.10
N ILE A 17 2.72 -7.45 1.28
CA ILE A 17 3.23 -6.48 0.30
C ILE A 17 3.86 -5.30 1.04
N ILE A 18 3.22 -4.80 2.10
CA ILE A 18 3.75 -3.70 2.92
C ILE A 18 5.10 -4.08 3.53
N GLN A 19 5.23 -5.30 4.06
CA GLN A 19 6.49 -5.77 4.63
C GLN A 19 7.59 -5.83 3.56
N LYS A 20 7.29 -6.35 2.36
CA LYS A 20 8.24 -6.35 1.23
C LYS A 20 8.65 -4.95 0.81
N LEU A 21 7.72 -4.00 0.78
CA LEU A 21 8.04 -2.60 0.47
C LEU A 21 8.91 -1.95 1.55
N LYS A 22 8.67 -2.26 2.83
CA LYS A 22 9.52 -1.83 3.93
C LYS A 22 10.94 -2.36 3.78
N ASP A 23 11.10 -3.64 3.47
CA ASP A 23 12.42 -4.26 3.31
C ASP A 23 13.15 -3.71 2.07
N LYS A 24 12.42 -3.42 0.98
CA LYS A 24 12.98 -2.89 -0.27
C LYS A 24 13.45 -1.43 -0.15
N TYR A 25 12.63 -0.58 0.47
CA TYR A 25 12.88 0.86 0.52
C TYR A 25 13.53 1.33 1.83
N GLY A 26 13.57 0.49 2.87
CA GLY A 26 14.08 0.87 4.19
C GLY A 26 13.21 1.91 4.90
N LEU A 27 11.93 2.02 4.53
CA LEU A 27 11.01 3.06 5.00
C LEU A 27 10.05 2.54 6.07
N THR A 28 9.48 3.46 6.84
CA THR A 28 8.49 3.11 7.85
C THR A 28 7.17 2.69 7.20
N THR A 29 6.46 1.77 7.85
CA THR A 29 5.10 1.38 7.48
C THR A 29 4.16 2.58 7.38
N GLN A 30 4.34 3.59 8.24
CA GLN A 30 3.58 4.83 8.19
C GLN A 30 3.84 5.60 6.89
N PHE A 31 5.09 5.76 6.47
CA PHE A 31 5.40 6.46 5.22
C PHE A 31 4.86 5.71 4.00
N ILE A 32 4.99 4.38 3.98
CA ILE A 32 4.41 3.53 2.93
C ILE A 32 2.89 3.70 2.90
N GLY A 33 2.21 3.64 4.05
CA GLY A 33 0.77 3.86 4.14
C GLY A 33 0.35 5.25 3.66
N GLN A 34 1.06 6.30 4.06
CA GLN A 34 0.80 7.66 3.57
C GLN A 34 1.00 7.79 2.06
N SER A 35 2.02 7.10 1.52
CA SER A 35 2.27 7.03 0.07
C SER A 35 1.11 6.36 -0.66
N LEU A 36 0.68 5.18 -0.20
CA LEU A 36 -0.44 4.44 -0.79
C LEU A 36 -1.78 5.19 -0.70
N ARG A 37 -1.98 6.02 0.33
CA ARG A 37 -3.15 6.88 0.49
C ARG A 37 -3.11 8.15 -0.37
N GLY A 38 -1.98 8.45 -1.01
CA GLY A 38 -1.78 9.67 -1.80
C GLY A 38 -1.51 10.93 -0.96
N GLU A 39 -1.21 10.79 0.33
CA GLU A 39 -0.79 11.92 1.19
C GLU A 39 0.64 12.38 0.87
N ARG A 40 1.43 11.55 0.20
CA ARG A 40 2.80 11.86 -0.22
C ARG A 40 2.90 11.84 -1.74
N THR A 41 3.53 12.87 -2.30
CA THR A 41 3.71 13.06 -3.75
C THR A 41 5.19 13.04 -4.17
N SER A 42 6.08 12.52 -3.33
CA SER A 42 7.49 12.37 -3.68
C SER A 42 7.71 11.30 -4.76
N GLU A 43 8.85 11.36 -5.45
CA GLU A 43 9.23 10.35 -6.44
C GLU A 43 9.21 8.93 -5.84
N THR A 44 9.73 8.78 -4.62
CA THR A 44 9.71 7.51 -3.87
C THR A 44 8.29 7.05 -3.58
N SER A 45 7.38 7.95 -3.20
CA SER A 45 5.96 7.63 -3.00
C SER A 45 5.31 7.09 -4.28
N GLY A 46 5.63 7.70 -5.42
CA GLY A 46 5.19 7.24 -6.74
C GLY A 46 5.66 5.80 -7.03
N LYS A 47 6.94 5.51 -6.79
CA LYS A 47 7.50 4.16 -6.95
C LYS A 47 6.85 3.14 -6.02
N ILE A 48 6.63 3.49 -4.74
CA ILE A 48 5.93 2.64 -3.77
C ILE A 48 4.52 2.27 -4.27
N CYS A 49 3.79 3.25 -4.80
CA CYS A 49 2.44 3.01 -5.33
C CYS A 49 2.44 2.08 -6.54
N GLN A 50 3.40 2.25 -7.46
CA GLN A 50 3.53 1.39 -8.65
C GLN A 50 3.91 -0.05 -8.26
N ASP A 51 4.91 -0.20 -7.41
CA ASP A 51 5.36 -1.50 -6.91
C ASP A 51 4.26 -2.24 -6.16
N TYR A 52 3.50 -1.54 -5.31
CA TYR A 52 2.37 -2.14 -4.61
C TYR A 52 1.34 -2.72 -5.59
N LYS A 53 0.96 -1.94 -6.62
CA LYS A 53 0.00 -2.38 -7.64
C LYS A 53 0.52 -3.57 -8.44
N LEU A 54 1.80 -3.60 -8.77
CA LEU A 54 2.42 -4.73 -9.47
C LEU A 54 2.36 -6.00 -8.64
N MET A 55 2.82 -5.95 -7.38
CA MET A 55 2.78 -7.12 -6.48
C MET A 55 1.34 -7.60 -6.24
N GLU A 56 0.40 -6.68 -6.07
CA GLU A 56 -1.00 -7.05 -5.86
C GLU A 56 -1.59 -7.75 -7.11
N LYS A 57 -1.22 -7.28 -8.31
CA LYS A 57 -1.63 -7.90 -9.57
C LYS A 57 -1.03 -9.30 -9.72
N GLU A 58 0.25 -9.48 -9.39
CA GLU A 58 0.91 -10.79 -9.43
C GLU A 58 0.26 -11.78 -8.47
N ILE A 59 -0.02 -11.36 -7.23
CA ILE A 59 -0.72 -12.19 -6.24
C ILE A 59 -2.12 -12.58 -6.76
N LYS A 60 -2.89 -11.62 -7.27
CA LYS A 60 -4.22 -11.90 -7.84
C LYS A 60 -4.14 -12.88 -9.01
N ASN A 61 -3.15 -12.74 -9.88
CA ASN A 61 -2.95 -13.65 -11.00
C ASN A 61 -2.54 -15.06 -10.54
N ALA A 62 -1.67 -15.16 -9.53
CA ALA A 62 -1.25 -16.45 -8.97
C ALA A 62 -2.43 -17.20 -8.34
N ILE A 63 -3.29 -16.49 -7.59
CA ILE A 63 -4.51 -17.07 -6.99
C ILE A 63 -5.52 -17.50 -8.05
N LYS A 64 -5.63 -16.76 -9.17
CA LYS A 64 -6.58 -17.10 -10.24
C LYS A 64 -6.22 -18.39 -10.99
N ASN A 65 -4.94 -18.76 -10.98
CA ASN A 65 -4.44 -19.95 -11.67
C ASN A 65 -4.27 -21.17 -10.72
N LEU A 66 -4.76 -21.06 -9.49
CA LEU A 66 -4.88 -22.14 -8.49
C LEU A 66 -6.27 -22.78 -8.60
#